data_AF-A0AAW2QHN0-F1
#
_entry.id   AF-A0AAW2QHN0-F1
#
_cell.length_a   1.000
_cell.length_b   1.000
_cell.length_c   1.000
_cell.angle_alpha   90.00
_cell.angle_beta   90.00
_cell.angle_gamma   90.00
#
_symmetry.space_group_name_H-M   'P 1'
#
loop_
_entity.id
_entity.type
_entity.pdbx_description
1 polymer ?
#
loop_
_entity_poly.entity_id
_entity_poly.type
_entity_poly.pdbx_seq_one_letter_code
_entity_poly.pdbx_strand_id
1 'polypeptide(L)'
;MAAMASLYLNTSTQLPHSFPKLPKTHFAPPLNLPRRRVPAPGTRSPTRISASLIDPDGGKLIQLFVNESDKESKLQQASHLPKIKLSKIDLQWVHVLSEGWASPLKGFMRESEFLQTLHFNSLRLENGSVVNMSVPIVLAIDDAQKSRVGSFTSVALVDEKDDMVAILNE
;
A
#
# COMPACT_ATOMS: atom_id res chain seq x y z
N MET A 1 21.45 -3.09 -14.31
CA MET A 1 20.95 -4.35 -14.87
C MET A 1 21.23 -5.45 -13.87
N ALA A 2 20.21 -5.94 -13.16
CA ALA A 2 20.34 -7.01 -12.18
C ALA A 2 19.36 -8.13 -12.55
N ALA A 3 19.87 -9.36 -12.65
CA ALA A 3 19.13 -10.57 -12.96
C ALA A 3 19.13 -11.48 -11.72
N MET A 4 17.97 -12.01 -11.35
CA MET A 4 17.81 -12.97 -10.24
C MET A 4 17.33 -14.30 -10.82
N ALA A 5 18.11 -15.35 -10.59
CA ALA A 5 17.86 -16.71 -11.08
C ALA A 5 16.87 -17.44 -10.16
N SER A 6 15.87 -18.10 -10.77
CA SER A 6 14.86 -18.89 -10.07
C SER A 6 15.42 -20.28 -9.76
N LEU A 7 15.58 -20.61 -8.47
CA LEU A 7 15.91 -21.96 -8.02
C LEU A 7 14.62 -22.77 -7.86
N TYR A 8 14.33 -23.59 -8.87
CA TYR A 8 13.29 -24.63 -8.80
C TYR A 8 13.77 -25.77 -7.89
N LEU A 9 13.13 -25.95 -6.73
CA LEU A 9 13.28 -27.17 -5.93
C LEU A 9 12.40 -28.28 -6.53
N ASN A 10 13.07 -29.24 -7.16
CA ASN A 10 12.50 -30.54 -7.55
C ASN A 10 12.32 -31.40 -6.28
N THR A 11 11.08 -31.73 -5.93
CA THR A 11 10.79 -32.79 -4.95
C THR A 11 10.44 -34.07 -5.71
N SER A 12 11.35 -35.04 -5.65
CA SER A 12 11.15 -36.42 -6.11
C SER A 12 10.55 -37.21 -4.96
N THR A 13 9.31 -37.67 -5.10
CA THR A 13 8.70 -38.62 -4.17
C THR A 13 8.20 -39.82 -4.97
N GLN A 14 8.94 -40.92 -4.89
CA GLN A 14 8.55 -42.21 -5.43
C GLN A 14 7.42 -42.81 -4.58
N LEU A 15 6.33 -43.22 -5.22
CA LEU A 15 5.27 -44.05 -4.63
C LEU A 15 5.51 -45.52 -5.02
N PRO A 16 5.49 -46.47 -4.08
CA PRO A 16 5.28 -47.87 -4.41
C PRO A 16 3.84 -48.30 -4.08
N HIS A 17 3.35 -49.28 -4.85
CA HIS A 17 2.25 -50.22 -4.56
C HIS A 17 0.92 -50.08 -5.35
N SER A 18 0.87 -50.86 -6.42
CA SER A 18 -0.21 -51.79 -6.87
C SER A 18 -1.68 -51.36 -6.76
N PHE A 19 -2.31 -51.16 -7.91
CA PHE A 19 -3.77 -51.09 -8.08
C PHE A 19 -4.45 -52.45 -7.84
N PRO A 20 -5.55 -52.55 -7.09
CA PRO A 20 -6.41 -53.72 -7.11
C PRO A 20 -7.38 -53.69 -8.31
N LYS A 21 -7.66 -54.86 -8.87
CA LYS A 21 -8.52 -55.10 -10.05
C LYS A 21 -10.00 -54.76 -9.77
N LEU A 22 -10.69 -54.17 -10.76
CA LEU A 22 -12.15 -53.99 -10.75
C LEU A 22 -12.91 -55.33 -10.83
N PRO A 23 -14.00 -55.53 -10.07
CA PRO A 23 -14.98 -56.57 -10.35
C PRO A 23 -15.90 -56.20 -11.52
N LYS A 24 -16.24 -57.20 -12.34
CA LYS A 24 -17.17 -57.11 -13.46
C LYS A 24 -18.64 -57.12 -12.99
N THR A 25 -19.37 -56.10 -13.44
CA THR A 25 -20.80 -56.03 -13.82
C THR A 25 -21.90 -56.56 -12.88
N HIS A 26 -22.86 -55.67 -12.57
CA HIS A 26 -24.29 -55.96 -12.79
C HIS A 26 -24.99 -54.69 -13.31
N PHE A 27 -25.73 -54.83 -14.41
CA PHE A 27 -26.55 -53.75 -14.98
C PHE A 27 -27.65 -53.37 -13.99
N ALA A 28 -27.75 -52.10 -13.61
CA ALA A 28 -28.90 -51.53 -12.91
C ALA A 28 -29.84 -50.85 -13.94
N PRO A 29 -31.18 -50.91 -13.76
CA PRO A 29 -32.11 -50.23 -14.65
C PRO A 29 -31.98 -48.71 -14.50
N PRO A 30 -32.29 -47.92 -15.55
CA PRO A 30 -32.22 -46.47 -15.45
C PRO A 30 -33.31 -45.95 -14.50
N LEU A 31 -32.90 -45.30 -13.41
CA LEU A 31 -33.77 -44.47 -12.59
C LEU A 31 -34.17 -43.23 -13.39
N ASN A 32 -35.43 -43.15 -13.82
CA ASN A 32 -36.01 -41.96 -14.43
C ASN A 32 -36.17 -40.85 -13.37
N LEU A 33 -35.13 -40.05 -13.18
CA LEU A 33 -35.21 -38.81 -12.42
C LEU A 33 -35.75 -37.68 -13.31
N PRO A 34 -36.62 -36.79 -12.80
CA PRO A 34 -37.08 -35.64 -13.56
C PRO A 34 -35.88 -34.74 -13.91
N ARG A 35 -35.72 -34.47 -15.21
CA ARG A 35 -34.67 -33.61 -15.76
C ARG A 35 -34.84 -32.19 -15.20
N ARG A 36 -34.10 -31.85 -14.14
CA ARG A 36 -33.97 -30.47 -13.66
C ARG A 36 -33.48 -29.62 -14.85
N ARG A 37 -34.25 -28.60 -15.24
CA ARG A 37 -33.85 -27.63 -16.27
C ARG A 37 -32.48 -27.07 -15.87
N VAL A 38 -31.49 -27.33 -16.71
CA VAL A 38 -30.21 -26.61 -16.68
C VAL A 38 -30.55 -25.15 -16.96
N PRO A 39 -30.13 -24.17 -16.14
CA PRO A 39 -30.27 -22.77 -16.50
C PRO A 39 -29.57 -22.55 -17.84
N ALA A 40 -30.21 -21.81 -18.75
CA ALA A 40 -29.58 -21.38 -19.99
C ALA A 40 -28.18 -20.80 -19.69
N PRO A 41 -27.19 -20.96 -20.59
CA PRO A 41 -25.87 -20.37 -20.37
C PRO A 41 -26.09 -18.86 -20.20
N GLY A 42 -25.93 -18.39 -18.95
CA GLY A 42 -26.06 -16.99 -18.63
C GLY A 42 -25.12 -16.25 -19.55
N THR A 43 -25.65 -15.35 -20.36
CA THR A 43 -24.89 -14.37 -21.12
C THR A 43 -23.96 -13.70 -20.12
N ARG A 44 -22.68 -14.12 -20.13
CA ARG A 44 -21.64 -13.40 -19.42
C ARG A 44 -21.72 -11.99 -19.95
N SER A 45 -22.04 -11.03 -19.09
CA SER A 45 -21.96 -9.63 -19.43
C SER A 45 -20.59 -9.40 -20.08
N PRO A 46 -20.52 -8.85 -21.30
CA PRO A 46 -19.23 -8.58 -21.91
C PRO A 46 -18.45 -7.71 -20.93
N THR A 47 -17.22 -8.12 -20.62
CA THR A 47 -16.31 -7.32 -19.79
C THR A 47 -16.24 -5.95 -20.44
N ARG A 48 -16.81 -4.93 -19.79
CA ARG A 48 -16.82 -3.57 -20.29
C ARG A 48 -15.37 -3.09 -20.32
N ILE A 49 -14.77 -3.09 -21.50
CA ILE A 49 -13.44 -2.51 -21.70
C ILE A 49 -13.64 -0.99 -21.66
N SER A 50 -13.32 -0.36 -20.52
CA SER A 50 -13.18 1.08 -20.42
C SER A 50 -11.72 1.45 -20.67
N ALA A 51 -11.47 2.27 -21.69
CA ALA A 51 -10.14 2.77 -22.04
C ALA A 51 -9.73 4.02 -21.22
N SER A 52 -10.10 4.08 -19.95
CA SER A 52 -9.73 5.18 -19.05
C SER A 52 -8.35 4.93 -18.42
N LEU A 53 -7.71 5.99 -17.93
CA LEU A 53 -6.53 5.84 -17.06
C LEU A 53 -6.93 5.10 -15.78
N ILE A 54 -5.96 4.43 -15.15
CA ILE A 54 -6.16 3.78 -13.86
C ILE A 54 -6.43 4.84 -12.78
N ASP A 55 -7.30 4.50 -11.84
CA ASP A 55 -7.53 5.33 -10.67
C ASP A 55 -6.37 5.16 -9.67
N PRO A 56 -5.96 6.23 -8.96
CA PRO A 56 -5.00 6.11 -7.87
C PRO A 56 -5.51 5.23 -6.73
N ASP A 57 -4.57 4.66 -5.96
CA ASP A 57 -4.90 3.91 -4.75
C ASP A 57 -5.70 4.78 -3.76
N GLY A 58 -6.79 4.21 -3.20
CA GLY A 58 -7.76 4.95 -2.39
C GLY A 58 -8.76 5.79 -3.18
N GLY A 59 -8.71 5.78 -4.52
CA GLY A 59 -9.67 6.41 -5.42
C GLY A 59 -9.38 7.88 -5.75
N LYS A 60 -8.34 8.49 -5.16
CA LYS A 60 -7.94 9.87 -5.43
C LYS A 60 -6.45 10.08 -5.12
N LEU A 61 -5.77 10.85 -5.98
CA LEU A 61 -4.40 11.29 -5.73
C LEU A 61 -4.36 12.28 -4.57
N ILE A 62 -3.52 12.01 -3.56
CA ILE A 62 -3.34 12.85 -2.38
C ILE A 62 -2.05 13.67 -2.55
N GLN A 63 -2.19 14.95 -2.88
CA GLN A 63 -1.08 15.91 -2.90
C GLN A 63 -1.02 16.66 -1.57
N LEU A 64 0.19 16.88 -1.06
CA LEU A 64 0.42 17.52 0.25
C LEU A 64 0.99 18.93 0.14
N PHE A 65 0.80 19.58 -1.02
CA PHE A 65 1.14 20.99 -1.19
C PHE A 65 0.13 21.89 -0.48
N VAL A 66 0.62 22.97 0.09
CA VAL A 66 -0.22 24.05 0.61
C VAL A 66 -0.70 24.90 -0.59
N ASN A 67 -1.95 25.34 -0.54
CA ASN A 67 -2.48 26.27 -1.53
C ASN A 67 -1.70 27.59 -1.51
N GLU A 68 -1.55 28.24 -2.66
CA GLU A 68 -0.78 29.49 -2.76
C GLU A 68 -1.32 30.59 -1.84
N SER A 69 -2.64 30.67 -1.64
CA SER A 69 -3.29 31.62 -0.74
C SER A 69 -2.88 31.47 0.72
N ASP A 70 -2.57 30.25 1.14
CA ASP A 70 -2.33 29.92 2.54
C ASP A 70 -0.82 29.88 2.87
N LYS A 71 0.03 29.99 1.84
CA LYS A 71 1.48 29.82 1.95
C LYS A 71 2.11 30.77 2.97
N GLU A 72 1.77 32.06 2.92
CA GLU A 72 2.34 33.05 3.84
C GLU A 72 1.92 32.79 5.29
N SER A 73 0.64 32.46 5.51
CA SER A 73 0.13 32.07 6.83
C SER A 73 0.84 30.84 7.37
N LYS A 74 1.07 29.82 6.52
CA LYS A 74 1.82 28.62 6.92
C LYS A 74 3.29 28.91 7.20
N LEU A 75 3.95 29.78 6.45
CA LEU A 75 5.32 30.19 6.74
C LEU A 75 5.44 30.93 8.08
N GLN A 76 4.48 31.82 8.38
CA GLN A 76 4.41 32.50 9.67
C GLN A 76 4.18 31.49 10.81
N GLN A 77 3.23 30.56 10.65
CA GLN A 77 3.00 29.47 11.61
C GLN A 77 4.28 28.65 11.85
N ALA A 78 4.96 28.22 10.77
CA ALA A 78 6.17 27.41 10.84
C ALA A 78 7.33 28.10 11.58
N SER A 79 7.41 29.44 11.52
CA SER A 79 8.47 30.21 12.17
C SER A 79 8.49 30.07 13.70
N HIS A 80 7.34 29.74 14.30
CA HIS A 80 7.16 29.56 15.74
C HIS A 80 7.28 28.10 16.21
N LEU A 81 7.47 27.15 15.28
CA LEU A 81 7.54 25.73 15.59
C LEU A 81 8.98 25.26 15.84
N PRO A 82 9.19 24.21 16.65
CA PRO A 82 10.47 23.54 16.72
C PRO A 82 10.86 23.01 15.33
N LYS A 83 12.11 23.26 14.94
CA LYS A 83 12.65 22.93 13.62
C LYS A 83 13.41 21.60 13.65
N ILE A 84 13.11 20.74 12.68
CA ILE A 84 13.84 19.50 12.39
C ILE A 84 14.53 19.68 11.06
N LYS A 85 15.86 19.51 11.07
CA LYS A 85 16.69 19.60 9.87
C LYS A 85 16.64 18.29 9.10
N LEU A 86 16.26 18.37 7.83
CA LEU A 86 16.16 17.24 6.93
C LEU A 86 17.52 16.92 6.32
N SER A 87 17.83 15.63 6.20
CA SER A 87 18.88 15.20 5.29
C SER A 87 18.40 15.30 3.84
N LYS A 88 19.34 15.19 2.90
CA LYS A 88 19.03 15.10 1.48
C LYS A 88 18.04 13.96 1.15
N ILE A 89 18.14 12.81 1.83
CA ILE A 89 17.23 11.68 1.59
C ILE A 89 15.84 11.99 2.13
N ASP A 90 15.75 12.61 3.31
CA ASP A 90 14.45 12.97 3.89
C ASP A 90 13.74 14.00 3.01
N LEU A 91 14.47 14.97 2.44
CA LEU A 91 13.93 15.93 1.49
C LEU A 91 13.35 15.25 0.23
N GLN A 92 14.01 14.21 -0.27
CA GLN A 92 13.49 13.42 -1.40
C GLN A 92 12.22 12.67 -1.02
N TRP A 93 12.13 12.13 0.19
CA TRP A 93 10.89 11.54 0.69
C TRP A 93 9.77 12.55 0.86
N VAL A 94 10.08 13.78 1.29
CA VAL A 94 9.09 14.88 1.30
C VAL A 94 8.56 15.14 -0.11
N HIS A 95 9.40 15.12 -1.15
CA HIS A 95 8.93 15.28 -2.53
C HIS A 95 7.99 14.14 -2.98
N VAL A 96 8.38 12.88 -2.69
CA VAL A 96 7.55 11.69 -2.98
C VAL A 96 6.16 11.82 -2.33
N LEU A 97 6.13 12.24 -1.06
CA LEU A 97 4.89 12.48 -0.33
C LEU A 97 4.10 13.65 -0.89
N SER A 98 4.75 14.78 -1.22
CA SER A 98 4.07 15.99 -1.67
C SER A 98 3.37 15.84 -3.02
N GLU A 99 3.97 15.09 -3.94
CA GLU A 99 3.43 14.84 -5.28
C GLU A 99 2.37 13.73 -5.30
N GLY A 100 2.22 12.98 -4.20
CA GLY A 100 1.22 11.94 -4.05
C GLY A 100 1.60 10.57 -4.59
N TRP A 101 2.90 10.31 -4.82
CA TRP A 101 3.40 9.00 -5.27
C TRP A 101 3.06 7.86 -4.30
N ALA A 102 2.98 8.17 -3.00
CA ALA A 102 2.61 7.23 -1.96
C ALA A 102 1.15 7.38 -1.50
N SER A 103 0.27 7.89 -2.37
CA SER A 103 -1.18 7.94 -2.09
C SER A 103 -1.65 6.54 -1.65
N PRO A 104 -2.41 6.43 -0.54
CA PRO A 104 -3.16 7.48 0.14
C PRO A 104 -2.49 8.06 1.42
N LEU A 105 -1.18 7.92 1.60
CA LEU A 105 -0.50 8.50 2.77
C LEU A 105 -0.69 10.01 2.85
N LYS A 106 -0.87 10.51 4.08
CA LYS A 106 -1.09 11.92 4.39
C LYS A 106 0.15 12.62 4.97
N GLY A 107 1.28 11.90 5.03
CA GLY A 107 2.54 12.35 5.59
C GLY A 107 3.50 11.17 5.80
N PHE A 108 4.53 11.37 6.62
CA PHE A 108 5.36 10.27 7.10
C PHE A 108 4.52 9.28 7.91
N MET A 109 4.83 7.99 7.78
CA MET A 109 4.06 6.92 8.39
C MET A 109 3.99 7.07 9.91
N ARG A 110 2.78 6.93 10.46
CA ARG A 110 2.54 6.69 11.88
C ARG A 110 2.93 5.25 12.24
N GLU A 111 2.99 4.96 13.54
CA GLU A 111 3.34 3.62 14.03
C GLU A 111 2.44 2.52 13.42
N SER A 112 1.14 2.75 13.36
CA SER A 112 0.19 1.79 12.80
C SER A 112 0.42 1.53 11.31
N GLU A 113 0.76 2.54 10.53
CA GLU A 113 1.06 2.44 9.10
C GLU A 113 2.40 1.73 8.89
N PHE A 114 3.41 2.12 9.65
CA PHE A 114 4.74 1.52 9.63
C PHE A 114 4.70 0.02 9.91
N LEU A 115 4.01 -0.40 10.97
CA LEU A 115 3.87 -1.82 11.31
C LEU A 115 3.14 -2.61 10.23
N GLN A 116 2.10 -2.04 9.63
CA GLN A 116 1.37 -2.69 8.53
C GLN A 116 2.26 -2.84 7.29
N THR A 117 3.03 -1.81 6.94
CA THR A 117 4.00 -1.88 5.85
C THR A 117 5.05 -2.96 6.11
N LEU A 118 5.65 -3.02 7.30
CA LEU A 118 6.67 -4.02 7.63
C LEU A 118 6.14 -5.45 7.60
N HIS A 119 4.95 -5.69 8.14
CA HIS A 119 4.44 -7.05 8.33
C HIS A 119 3.61 -7.56 7.14
N PHE A 120 2.93 -6.66 6.42
CA PHE A 120 1.94 -7.04 5.41
C PHE A 120 2.19 -6.42 4.03
N ASN A 121 3.23 -5.58 3.87
CA ASN A 121 3.51 -4.86 2.64
C ASN A 121 2.28 -4.10 2.10
N SER A 122 1.41 -3.62 3.00
CA SER A 122 0.13 -3.01 2.65
C SER A 122 -0.38 -2.07 3.73
N LEU A 123 -1.33 -1.21 3.37
CA LEU A 123 -2.09 -0.39 4.32
C LEU A 123 -3.57 -0.71 4.22
N ARG A 124 -4.24 -0.82 5.36
CA ARG A 124 -5.70 -0.94 5.45
C ARG A 124 -6.33 0.44 5.60
N LEU A 125 -7.23 0.78 4.69
CA LEU A 125 -7.96 2.05 4.67
C LEU A 125 -9.21 2.00 5.58
N GLU A 126 -9.77 3.17 5.89
CA GLU A 126 -10.95 3.32 6.75
C GLU A 126 -12.18 2.56 6.24
N ASN A 127 -12.35 2.47 4.92
CA ASN A 127 -13.41 1.70 4.26
C ASN A 127 -13.16 0.18 4.26
N GLY A 128 -12.05 -0.27 4.86
CA GLY A 128 -11.64 -1.67 4.93
C GLY A 128 -10.91 -2.21 3.70
N SER A 129 -10.73 -1.42 2.62
CA SER A 129 -9.92 -1.82 1.48
C SER A 129 -8.43 -1.82 1.84
N VAL A 130 -7.64 -2.52 1.04
CA VAL A 130 -6.18 -2.67 1.26
C VAL A 130 -5.45 -2.19 0.01
N VAL A 131 -4.39 -1.42 0.21
CA VAL A 131 -3.51 -0.90 -0.85
C VAL A 131 -2.09 -1.40 -0.64
N ASN A 132 -1.30 -1.52 -1.72
CA ASN A 132 0.09 -1.94 -1.60
C ASN A 132 0.93 -0.83 -0.96
N MET A 133 1.77 -1.20 0.01
CA MET A 133 2.73 -0.28 0.63
C MET A 133 3.84 -1.11 1.26
N SER A 134 4.86 -1.42 0.45
CA SER A 134 5.91 -2.40 0.79
C SER A 134 7.18 -1.79 1.37
N VAL A 135 7.31 -0.46 1.36
CA VAL A 135 8.52 0.24 1.82
C VAL A 135 8.13 1.30 2.86
N PRO A 136 8.76 1.30 4.05
CA PRO A 136 8.54 2.34 5.04
C PRO A 136 8.95 3.74 4.55
N ILE A 137 8.04 4.72 4.72
CA ILE A 137 8.31 6.14 4.46
C ILE A 137 8.23 6.87 5.80
N VAL A 138 9.36 6.98 6.49
CA VAL A 138 9.47 7.48 7.86
C VAL A 138 10.51 8.58 7.97
N LEU A 139 10.33 9.45 8.96
CA LEU A 139 11.33 10.46 9.35
C LEU A 139 11.96 10.04 10.68
N ALA A 140 13.22 9.64 10.64
CA ALA A 140 13.96 9.30 11.85
C ALA A 140 14.46 10.57 12.55
N ILE A 141 14.38 10.58 13.88
CA ILE A 141 14.89 11.67 14.72
C ILE A 141 15.72 11.10 15.87
N ASP A 142 16.68 11.88 16.37
CA ASP A 142 17.45 11.54 17.57
C ASP A 142 16.75 11.97 18.87
N ASP A 143 17.30 11.53 20.01
CA ASP A 143 16.75 11.84 21.33
C ASP A 143 16.79 13.34 21.66
N ALA A 144 17.75 14.09 21.12
CA ALA A 144 17.87 15.53 21.34
C ALA A 144 16.79 16.29 20.56
N GLN A 145 16.52 15.89 19.32
CA GLN A 145 15.43 16.38 18.49
C GLN A 145 14.08 16.03 19.12
N LYS A 146 13.88 14.79 19.56
CA LYS A 146 12.67 14.37 20.28
C LYS A 146 12.42 15.23 21.52
N SER A 147 13.46 15.46 22.32
CA SER A 147 13.38 16.32 23.51
C SER A 147 13.05 17.78 23.16
N ARG A 148 13.58 18.29 22.04
CA ARG A 148 13.29 19.65 21.53
C ARG A 148 11.85 19.79 21.06
N VAL A 149 11.29 18.75 20.43
CA VAL A 149 9.88 18.72 20.02
C VAL A 149 8.97 18.70 21.25
N GLY A 150 9.31 17.93 22.28
CA GLY A 150 8.60 17.96 23.56
C GLY A 150 7.09 17.71 23.40
N SER A 151 6.27 18.70 23.80
CA SER A 151 4.81 18.65 23.74
C SER A 151 4.19 19.37 22.55
N PHE A 152 4.99 19.78 21.55
CA PHE A 152 4.46 20.42 20.35
C PHE A 152 3.76 19.37 19.47
N THR A 153 2.54 19.68 19.02
CA THR A 153 1.76 18.85 18.09
C THR A 153 2.18 19.03 16.63
N SER A 154 2.98 20.06 16.35
CA SER A 154 3.46 20.38 15.00
C SER A 154 4.93 20.76 15.04
N VAL A 155 5.66 20.38 14.00
CA VAL A 155 7.07 20.69 13.82
C VAL A 155 7.32 21.27 12.43
N ALA A 156 8.29 22.17 12.31
CA ALA A 156 8.73 22.68 11.03
C ALA A 156 9.88 21.82 10.48
N LEU A 157 9.78 21.41 9.22
CA LEU A 157 10.82 20.68 8.51
C LEU A 157 11.61 21.66 7.65
N VAL A 158 12.93 21.65 7.81
CA VAL A 158 13.84 22.63 7.21
C VAL A 158 14.94 21.92 6.45
N ASP A 159 15.42 22.50 5.36
CA ASP A 159 16.49 21.90 4.56
C ASP A 159 17.90 22.14 5.15
N GLU A 160 18.94 21.79 4.39
CA GLU A 160 20.32 22.00 4.80
C GLU A 160 20.70 23.49 4.99
N LYS A 161 19.98 24.40 4.33
CA LYS A 161 20.18 25.86 4.37
C LYS A 161 19.26 26.56 5.37
N ASP A 162 18.50 25.80 6.16
CA ASP A 162 17.48 26.27 7.09
C ASP A 162 16.28 26.96 6.41
N ASP A 163 16.06 26.71 5.12
CA ASP A 163 14.86 27.13 4.38
C ASP A 163 13.66 26.25 4.78
N MET A 164 12.48 26.85 4.91
CA MET A 164 11.26 26.13 5.31
C MET A 164 10.75 25.25 4.15
N VAL A 165 10.60 23.95 4.41
CA VAL A 165 10.13 22.98 3.42
C VAL A 165 8.69 22.58 3.69
N ALA A 166 8.38 22.17 4.92
CA ALA A 166 7.07 21.63 5.26
C ALA A 166 6.74 21.84 6.75
N ILE A 167 5.46 21.66 7.10
CA ILE A 167 5.00 21.50 8.48
C ILE A 167 4.50 20.07 8.63
N LEU A 168 5.02 19.35 9.61
CA LEU A 168 4.51 18.05 9.99
C LEU A 168 3.61 18.22 11.22
N ASN A 169 2.31 18.01 11.02
CA ASN A 169 1.32 17.99 12.10
C ASN A 169 1.18 16.56 12.65
N GLU A 170 0.61 16.43 13.84
CA GLU A 170 0.06 15.17 14.37
C GLU A 170 -1.08 14.60 13.51
#